data_AF-A0A9E5SCC4-F1
#
_entry.id   AF-A0A9E5SCC4-F1
#
_cell.length_a   1.000
_cell.length_b   1.000
_cell.length_c   1.000
_cell.angle_alpha   90.00
_cell.angle_beta   90.00
_cell.angle_gamma   90.00
#
_symmetry.space_group_name_H-M   'P 1'
#
loop_
_entity.id
_entity.type
_entity.pdbx_description
1 polymer ?
#
loop_
_entity_poly.entity_id
_entity_poly.type
_entity_poly.pdbx_seq_one_letter_code
_entity_poly.pdbx_strand_id
1 'polypeptide(L)' 'GLDFIPVGEERYDLCIPAEFWDEPEICFVRKILADPDFHQAVEKLQGYDFRDCGKIMAEI' A
#
# COMPACT_ATOMS: atom_id res chain seq x y z
N GLY A 1 -25.96 21.73 -11.54
CA GLY A 1 -25.06 20.66 -11.96
C GLY A 1 -25.16 19.54 -10.94
N LEU A 2 -24.71 18.33 -11.26
CA LEU A 2 -24.56 17.28 -10.25
C LEU A 2 -23.25 17.54 -9.52
N ASP A 3 -23.35 17.95 -8.25
CA ASP A 3 -22.19 18.10 -7.39
C ASP A 3 -21.70 16.71 -6.98
N PHE A 4 -20.38 16.51 -6.96
CA PHE A 4 -19.79 15.27 -6.47
C PHE A 4 -19.88 15.25 -4.94
N ILE A 5 -20.47 14.18 -4.39
CA ILE A 5 -20.54 13.93 -2.95
C ILE A 5 -19.66 12.71 -2.65
N PRO A 6 -18.50 12.87 -2.01
CA PRO A 6 -17.67 11.73 -1.62
C PRO A 6 -18.39 10.90 -0.55
N VAL A 7 -18.46 9.57 -0.75
CA VAL A 7 -19.15 8.64 0.15
C VAL A 7 -18.17 7.95 1.12
N GLY A 8 -16.89 7.84 0.75
CA GLY A 8 -15.85 7.26 1.58
C GLY A 8 -14.56 7.02 0.79
N GLU A 9 -13.53 6.57 1.50
CA GLU A 9 -12.25 6.12 0.93
C GLU A 9 -12.29 4.59 0.80
N GLU A 10 -11.83 4.07 -0.35
CA GLU A 10 -11.67 2.62 -0.55
C GLU A 10 -10.19 2.27 -0.38
N ARG A 11 -9.87 1.42 0.60
CA ARG A 11 -8.49 0.97 0.90
C ARG A 11 -8.26 -0.42 0.30
N TYR A 12 -7.09 -0.60 -0.30
CA TYR A 12 -6.60 -1.89 -0.80
C TYR A 12 -5.39 -2.34 0.02
N ASP A 13 -5.45 -3.55 0.55
CA ASP A 13 -4.36 -4.19 1.29
C ASP A 13 -3.70 -5.28 0.42
N LEU A 14 -2.37 -5.38 0.47
CA LEU A 14 -1.63 -6.44 -0.21
C LEU A 14 -1.69 -7.73 0.62
N CYS A 15 -2.41 -8.73 0.16
CA CYS A 15 -2.51 -10.03 0.82
C CYS A 15 -1.40 -10.98 0.34
N ILE A 16 -0.62 -11.53 1.27
CA ILE A 16 0.46 -12.47 0.98
C ILE A 16 0.20 -13.76 1.77
N PRO A 17 0.09 -14.94 1.11
CA PRO A 17 0.03 -16.21 1.82
C PRO A 17 1.27 -16.41 2.69
N ALA A 18 1.07 -16.88 3.93
CA ALA A 18 2.14 -17.00 4.92
C ALA A 18 3.30 -17.90 4.46
N GLU A 19 3.01 -18.92 3.64
CA GLU A 19 4.04 -19.81 3.07
C GLU A 19 5.08 -19.08 2.20
N PHE A 20 4.72 -17.92 1.65
CA PHE A 20 5.62 -17.12 0.80
C PHE A 20 6.27 -15.94 1.54
N TRP A 21 5.99 -15.75 2.83
CA TRP A 21 6.41 -14.53 3.56
C TRP A 21 7.91 -14.28 3.55
N ASP A 22 8.69 -15.36 3.61
CA ASP A 22 10.15 -15.35 3.66
C ASP A 22 10.79 -15.61 2.29
N GLU A 23 10.00 -15.76 1.23
CA GLU A 23 10.55 -15.93 -0.12
C GLU A 23 11.31 -14.67 -0.55
N PRO A 24 12.43 -14.80 -1.28
CA PRO A 24 13.29 -13.68 -1.64
C PRO A 24 12.55 -12.54 -2.36
N GLU A 25 11.59 -12.88 -3.21
CA GLU A 25 10.79 -11.92 -3.98
C GLU A 25 9.85 -11.12 -3.07
N ILE A 26 9.22 -11.79 -2.10
CA ILE A 26 8.33 -11.13 -1.13
C ILE A 26 9.14 -10.24 -0.20
N CYS A 27 10.29 -10.69 0.26
CA CYS A 27 11.22 -9.86 1.02
C CYS A 27 11.66 -8.61 0.24
N PHE A 28 11.91 -8.75 -1.06
CA PHE A 28 12.26 -7.62 -1.92
C PHE A 28 11.11 -6.62 -2.07
N VAL A 29 9.88 -7.09 -2.33
CA VAL A 29 8.69 -6.23 -2.38
C VAL A 29 8.49 -5.48 -1.07
N ARG A 30 8.58 -6.18 0.07
CA ARG A 30 8.44 -5.55 1.40
C ARG A 30 9.50 -4.48 1.66
N LYS A 31 10.74 -4.67 1.18
CA LYS A 31 11.79 -3.64 1.27
C LYS A 31 11.43 -2.40 0.47
N ILE A 32 10.92 -2.55 -0.76
CA ILE A 32 10.48 -1.42 -1.59
C ILE A 32 9.32 -0.68 -0.90
N LEU A 33 8.33 -1.41 -0.39
CA LEU A 33 7.17 -0.82 0.29
C LEU A 33 7.54 -0.08 1.58
N ALA A 34 8.73 -0.32 2.14
CA ALA A 34 9.25 0.39 3.32
C ALA A 34 10.30 1.46 2.97
N ASP A 35 10.61 1.66 1.69
CA ASP A 35 11.65 2.59 1.23
C ASP A 35 11.14 4.05 1.24
N PRO A 36 11.77 4.96 2.00
CA PRO A 36 11.38 6.37 2.03
C PRO A 36 11.46 7.07 0.67
N ASP A 37 12.40 6.68 -0.20
CA ASP A 37 12.54 7.28 -1.53
C ASP A 37 11.38 6.84 -2.43
N PHE A 38 10.93 5.59 -2.28
CA PHE A 38 9.72 5.10 -2.93
C PHE A 38 8.48 5.86 -2.43
N HIS A 39 8.35 6.08 -1.11
CA HIS A 39 7.25 6.84 -0.52
C HIS A 39 7.18 8.26 -1.09
N GLN A 40 8.31 8.97 -1.13
CA GLN A 40 8.37 10.32 -1.71
C GLN A 40 8.04 10.36 -3.21
N ALA A 41 8.34 9.28 -3.94
CA ALA A 41 7.98 9.17 -5.35
C ALA A 41 6.48 8.99 -5.54
N VAL A 42 5.84 8.11 -4.75
CA VAL A 42 4.41 7.81 -4.89
C VAL A 42 3.51 8.91 -4.32
N GLU A 43 3.96 9.67 -3.32
CA GLU A 43 3.22 10.85 -2.80
C GLU A 43 2.94 11.92 -3.86
N LYS A 44 3.68 11.91 -4.98
CA LYS A 44 3.47 12.83 -6.11
C LYS A 44 2.31 12.39 -7.01
N LEU A 45 1.79 11.18 -6.83
CA LEU A 45 0.66 10.66 -7.61
C LEU A 45 -0.65 11.23 -7.05
N GLN A 46 -1.30 12.07 -7.84
CA GLN A 46 -2.58 12.67 -7.45
C GLN A 46 -3.70 11.62 -7.41
N GLY A 47 -4.57 11.72 -6.39
CA GLY A 47 -5.74 10.84 -6.25
C GLY A 47 -5.46 9.50 -5.58
N TYR A 48 -4.25 9.28 -5.08
CA TYR A 48 -3.89 8.10 -4.30
C TYR A 48 -3.43 8.47 -2.91
N ASP A 49 -3.73 7.58 -1.96
CA ASP A 49 -3.35 7.71 -0.57
C ASP A 49 -2.45 6.55 -0.15
N PHE A 50 -1.24 6.88 0.30
CA PHE A 50 -0.21 5.92 0.66
C PHE A 50 0.10 5.91 2.17
N ARG A 51 -0.74 6.52 3.02
CA ARG A 51 -0.50 6.65 4.48
C ARG A 51 -0.21 5.33 5.21
N ASP A 52 -0.73 4.22 4.68
CA ASP A 52 -0.58 2.86 5.24
C ASP A 52 0.32 1.93 4.42
N CYS A 53 0.98 2.45 3.37
CA CYS A 53 1.87 1.67 2.51
C CYS A 53 2.99 1.00 3.33
N GLY A 54 3.17 -0.31 3.13
CA GLY A 54 4.19 -1.11 3.80
C GLY A 54 3.87 -1.54 5.24
N LYS A 55 2.72 -1.15 5.80
CA LYS A 55 2.29 -1.60 7.12
C LYS A 55 1.67 -3.00 7.06
N ILE A 56 1.90 -3.79 8.12
CA ILE A 56 1.20 -5.06 8.33
C ILE A 56 -0.13 -4.73 9.02
N MET A 57 -1.24 -4.95 8.32
CA MET A 57 -2.57 -4.61 8.84
C MET A 57 -3.14 -5.70 9.74
N ALA A 58 -2.85 -6.97 9.44
CA ALA A 58 -3.22 -8.14 10.22
C ALA A 58 -2.35 -9.35 9.84
N GLU A 59 -2.19 -10.28 10.79
CA GLU A 59 -1.72 -11.65 10.56
C GLU A 59 -2.88 -12.57 10.97
N ILE A 60 -3.34 -13.42 10.05
CA ILE A 60 -4.58 -14.20 10.17
C ILE A 60 -4.27 -15.68 10.03
#